data_AF-A0A1S0UIC9-F1
#
_entry.id   AF-A0A1S0UIC9-F1
#
_cell.length_a   1.000
_cell.length_b   1.000
_cell.length_c   1.000
_cell.angle_alpha   90.00
_cell.angle_beta   90.00
_cell.angle_gamma   90.00
#
_symmetry.space_group_name_H-M   'P 1'
#
loop_
_entity.id
_entity.type
_entity.pdbx_description
1 polymer ?
#
loop_
_entity_poly.entity_id
_entity_poly.type
_entity_poly.pdbx_seq_one_letter_code
_entity_poly.pdbx_strand_id
1 'polypeptide(L)'
;MPAQNAVDSGFQGPMTSSIRGNSLVKISEQQQRARQLNKEIIRRSSDAVLVLMNIPEPPVHLERFWKYLNFLNDMSNDLKKVLFVRGVDVQSNVDSGTTIMKE
;
A
#
# COMPACT_ATOMS: atom_id res chain seq x y z
N MET A 1 21.13 21.61 -16.47
CA MET A 1 20.62 20.47 -17.27
C MET A 1 19.35 19.97 -16.60
N PRO A 2 18.20 19.87 -17.29
CA PRO A 2 16.96 19.40 -16.69
C PRO A 2 17.03 17.87 -16.49
N ALA A 3 16.64 17.40 -15.30
CA ALA A 3 16.55 15.97 -15.00
C ALA A 3 15.40 15.36 -15.82
N GLN A 4 15.72 14.45 -16.73
CA GLN A 4 14.75 13.71 -17.53
C GLN A 4 13.95 12.77 -16.61
N ASN A 5 12.62 12.90 -16.66
CA ASN A 5 11.67 12.06 -15.92
C ASN A 5 11.82 10.59 -16.35
N ALA A 6 11.86 9.68 -15.37
CA ALA A 6 12.03 8.23 -15.56
C ALA A 6 10.82 7.51 -16.20
N VAL A 7 9.93 8.24 -16.88
CA VAL A 7 8.67 7.71 -17.44
C VAL A 7 8.74 7.39 -18.94
N ASP A 8 9.85 7.69 -19.61
CA ASP A 8 9.96 7.59 -21.08
C ASP A 8 10.76 6.38 -21.60
N SER A 9 11.32 5.57 -20.70
CA SER A 9 12.03 4.34 -21.09
C SER A 9 11.08 3.15 -21.02
N GLY A 10 10.24 3.02 -22.04
CA GLY A 10 9.39 1.84 -22.24
C GLY A 10 10.19 0.55 -22.06
N PHE A 11 9.72 -0.29 -21.14
CA PHE A 11 10.33 -1.58 -20.83
C PHE A 11 10.26 -2.50 -22.06
N GLN A 12 11.35 -2.60 -22.82
CA GLN A 12 11.50 -3.59 -23.90
C GLN A 12 12.17 -4.85 -23.37
N GLY A 13 11.39 -5.69 -22.70
CA GLY A 13 11.76 -7.08 -22.40
C GLY A 13 11.52 -7.98 -23.62
N PRO A 14 12.25 -9.11 -23.75
CA PRO A 14 12.07 -10.03 -24.88
C PRO A 14 10.67 -10.65 -24.87
N MET A 15 10.02 -10.64 -26.03
CA MET A 15 8.74 -11.29 -26.30
C MET A 15 8.87 -12.81 -26.12
N THR A 16 8.60 -13.31 -24.92
CA THR A 16 8.46 -14.75 -24.69
C THR A 16 7.00 -15.15 -24.89
N SER A 17 6.81 -16.12 -25.78
CA SER A 17 5.53 -16.71 -26.16
C SER A 17 4.65 -17.12 -24.97
N SER A 18 3.35 -16.97 -25.18
CA SER A 18 2.25 -17.32 -24.29
C SER A 18 2.38 -18.71 -23.66
N ILE A 19 2.73 -18.76 -22.38
CA ILE A 19 2.37 -19.89 -21.51
C ILE A 19 1.17 -19.46 -20.69
N ARG A 20 -0.01 -19.85 -21.17
CA ARG A 20 -1.27 -19.81 -20.43
C ARG A 20 -1.22 -20.90 -19.35
N GLY A 21 -0.45 -20.64 -18.30
CA GLY A 21 -0.49 -21.43 -17.08
C GLY A 21 -1.76 -21.08 -16.32
N ASN A 22 -2.72 -21.99 -16.28
CA ASN A 22 -3.79 -21.96 -15.27
C ASN A 22 -3.16 -22.21 -13.90
N SER A 23 -2.48 -21.20 -13.35
CA SER A 23 -2.15 -21.15 -11.93
C SER A 23 -3.45 -20.77 -11.24
N LEU A 24 -4.10 -21.74 -10.59
CA LEU A 24 -4.97 -21.46 -9.46
C LEU A 24 -4.11 -20.75 -8.42
N VAL A 25 -4.02 -19.41 -8.53
CA VAL A 25 -3.18 -18.60 -7.65
C VAL A 25 -3.76 -18.78 -6.25
N LYS A 26 -3.10 -19.58 -5.41
CA LYS A 26 -3.45 -19.70 -4.00
C LYS A 26 -3.43 -18.29 -3.43
N ILE A 27 -4.60 -17.78 -3.07
CA ILE A 27 -4.75 -16.47 -2.45
C ILE A 27 -3.92 -16.52 -1.17
N SER A 28 -2.98 -15.59 -1.04
CA SER A 28 -2.13 -15.52 0.15
C SER A 28 -2.97 -15.11 1.37
N GLU A 29 -2.55 -15.53 2.57
CA GLU A 29 -3.22 -15.13 3.82
C GLU A 29 -3.29 -13.61 3.98
N GLN A 30 -2.27 -12.88 3.51
CA GLN A 30 -2.25 -11.42 3.51
C GLN A 30 -3.35 -10.83 2.63
N GLN A 31 -3.58 -11.39 1.43
CA GLN A 31 -4.67 -10.97 0.56
C GLN A 31 -6.04 -11.28 1.18
N GLN A 32 -6.20 -12.45 1.82
CA GLN A 32 -7.44 -12.77 2.54
C GLN A 32 -7.71 -11.76 3.66
N ARG A 33 -6.67 -11.41 4.42
CA ARG A 33 -6.77 -10.41 5.49
C ARG A 33 -7.10 -9.01 4.94
N ALA A 34 -6.50 -8.61 3.82
CA ALA A 34 -6.82 -7.33 3.16
C ALA A 34 -8.31 -7.25 2.78
N ARG A 35 -8.85 -8.33 2.19
CA ARG A 35 -10.26 -8.42 1.81
C ARG A 35 -11.19 -8.40 3.02
N GLN A 36 -10.81 -9.06 4.12
CA GLN A 36 -11.58 -9.01 5.37
C GLN A 36 -11.60 -7.61 5.98
N LEU A 37 -10.44 -6.94 6.01
CA LEU A 37 -10.34 -5.56 6.49
C LEU A 37 -11.21 -4.63 5.64
N ASN A 38 -11.14 -4.75 4.31
CA ASN A 38 -11.93 -3.94 3.40
C ASN A 38 -13.44 -4.11 3.63
N LYS A 39 -13.92 -5.36 3.79
CA LYS A 39 -15.32 -5.63 4.14
C LYS A 39 -15.77 -4.85 5.39
N GLU A 40 -14.92 -4.76 6.40
CA GLU A 40 -15.24 -4.05 7.64
C GLU A 40 -15.19 -2.53 7.46
N ILE A 41 -14.28 -2.01 6.64
CA ILE A 41 -14.22 -0.58 6.27
C ILE A 41 -15.51 -0.20 5.53
N ILE A 42 -15.90 -0.96 4.49
CA ILE A 42 -17.14 -0.72 3.74
C ILE A 42 -18.34 -0.76 4.67
N ARG A 43 -18.42 -1.76 5.56
CA ARG A 43 -19.54 -1.92 6.50
C ARG A 43 -19.71 -0.71 7.43
N ARG A 44 -18.62 -0.06 7.83
CA ARG A 44 -18.64 1.09 8.76
C ARG A 44 -18.62 2.44 8.08
N SER A 45 -18.19 2.51 6.82
CA SER A 45 -17.87 3.76 6.12
C SER A 45 -18.52 3.83 4.74
N SER A 46 -19.64 3.13 4.51
CA SER A 46 -20.38 3.12 3.25
C SER A 46 -20.79 4.52 2.76
N ASP A 47 -21.11 5.40 3.71
CA ASP A 47 -21.58 6.77 3.45
C ASP A 47 -20.45 7.80 3.57
N ALA A 48 -19.22 7.36 3.85
CA ALA A 48 -18.08 8.26 3.94
C ALA A 48 -17.75 8.85 2.56
N VAL A 49 -17.50 10.16 2.54
CA VAL A 49 -17.05 10.86 1.34
C VAL A 49 -15.59 10.53 1.00
N LEU A 50 -14.78 10.24 2.02
CA LEU A 50 -13.37 9.90 1.93
C LEU A 50 -12.99 8.93 3.06
N VAL A 51 -12.23 7.89 2.74
CA VAL A 51 -11.60 7.01 3.73
C VAL A 51 -10.11 7.31 3.78
N LEU A 52 -9.62 7.74 4.94
CA LEU A 52 -8.20 7.95 5.19
C LEU A 52 -7.63 6.70 5.85
N MET A 53 -6.55 6.15 5.28
CA MET A 53 -5.96 4.91 5.79
C MET A 53 -4.45 4.89 5.65
N ASN A 54 -3.80 4.29 6.64
CA ASN A 54 -2.35 4.15 6.63
C ASN A 54 -1.92 3.21 5.52
N ILE A 55 -0.89 3.59 4.76
CA ILE A 55 -0.30 2.72 3.76
C ILE A 55 0.79 1.84 4.39
N PRO A 56 0.69 0.50 4.28
CA PRO A 56 1.73 -0.40 4.76
C PRO A 56 3.08 -0.14 4.09
N GLU A 57 4.15 -0.59 4.74
CA GLU A 57 5.51 -0.49 4.20
C GLU A 57 5.67 -1.23 2.88
N PRO A 58 6.19 -0.58 1.83
CA PRO A 58 6.48 -1.26 0.59
C PRO A 58 7.60 -2.29 0.80
N PRO A 59 7.59 -3.38 0.02
CA PRO A 59 8.67 -4.36 0.08
C PRO A 59 9.98 -3.74 -0.40
N VAL A 60 11.09 -4.12 0.24
CA VAL A 60 12.45 -3.68 -0.13
C VAL A 60 12.83 -4.15 -1.56
N HIS A 61 12.34 -5.33 -1.95
CA HIS A 61 12.69 -5.97 -3.22
C HIS A 61 11.61 -5.73 -4.29
N LEU A 62 12.02 -5.21 -5.45
CA LEU A 62 11.13 -4.82 -6.54
C LEU A 62 10.34 -6.00 -7.15
N GLU A 63 10.93 -7.20 -7.16
CA GLU A 63 10.29 -8.44 -7.61
C GLU A 63 8.98 -8.77 -6.88
N ARG A 64 8.79 -8.26 -5.65
CA ARG A 64 7.58 -8.47 -4.84
C ARG A 64 6.63 -7.28 -4.88
N PHE A 65 7.00 -6.20 -5.55
CA PHE A 65 6.23 -4.96 -5.57
C PHE A 65 4.82 -5.18 -6.15
N TRP A 66 4.68 -6.06 -7.15
CA TRP A 66 3.37 -6.43 -7.69
C TRP A 66 2.44 -7.05 -6.63
N LYS A 67 2.98 -7.87 -5.72
CA LYS A 67 2.17 -8.46 -4.63
C LYS A 67 1.68 -7.38 -3.66
N TYR A 68 2.52 -6.38 -3.39
CA TYR A 68 2.17 -5.23 -2.57
C TYR A 68 1.07 -4.38 -3.22
N LEU A 69 1.17 -4.08 -4.53
CA LEU A 69 0.11 -3.35 -5.24
C LEU A 69 -1.22 -4.12 -5.23
N ASN A 70 -1.21 -5.44 -5.43
CA ASN A 70 -2.42 -6.25 -5.34
C ASN A 70 -3.02 -6.24 -3.92
N PHE A 71 -2.17 -6.24 -2.89
CA PHE A 71 -2.62 -6.14 -1.51
C PHE A 71 -3.30 -4.79 -1.23
N LEU A 72 -2.72 -3.68 -1.70
CA LEU A 72 -3.34 -2.36 -1.59
C LEU A 72 -4.68 -2.31 -2.33
N ASN A 73 -4.74 -2.88 -3.53
CA ASN A 73 -5.96 -2.96 -4.32
C ASN A 73 -7.06 -3.77 -3.61
N ASP A 74 -6.72 -4.93 -3.04
CA ASP A 74 -7.66 -5.75 -2.27
C ASP A 74 -8.19 -5.00 -1.03
N MET A 75 -7.37 -4.15 -0.41
CA MET A 75 -7.74 -3.35 0.76
C MET A 75 -8.64 -2.16 0.41
N SER A 76 -8.49 -1.56 -0.77
CA SER A 76 -9.25 -0.39 -1.18
C SER A 76 -10.37 -0.68 -2.18
N ASN A 77 -10.57 -1.94 -2.56
CA ASN A 77 -11.58 -2.33 -3.55
C ASN A 77 -12.97 -1.85 -3.14
N ASP A 78 -13.78 -1.38 -4.08
CA ASP A 78 -15.15 -0.88 -3.87
C ASP A 78 -15.28 0.36 -2.95
N LEU A 79 -14.18 0.92 -2.45
CA LEU A 79 -14.20 2.22 -1.76
C LEU A 79 -14.16 3.36 -2.78
N LYS A 80 -15.08 4.32 -2.64
CA LYS A 80 -15.24 5.42 -3.62
C LYS A 80 -14.02 6.32 -3.72
N LYS A 81 -13.50 6.76 -2.57
CA LYS A 81 -12.35 7.65 -2.45
C LYS A 81 -11.51 7.21 -1.26
N VAL A 82 -10.26 6.87 -1.52
CA VAL A 82 -9.30 6.45 -0.51
C VAL A 82 -8.07 7.33 -0.61
N LEU A 83 -7.63 7.86 0.54
CA LEU A 83 -6.35 8.54 0.65
C LEU A 83 -5.43 7.70 1.54
N PHE A 84 -4.36 7.20 0.93
CA PHE A 84 -3.30 6.49 1.60
C PHE A 84 -2.30 7.46 2.22
N VAL A 85 -2.04 7.33 3.52
CA VAL A 85 -1.12 8.20 4.25
C VAL A 85 0.04 7.42 4.84
N ARG A 86 1.24 7.98 4.73
CA ARG A 86 2.43 7.52 5.45
C ARG A 86 3.11 8.73 6.07
N GLY A 87 3.45 8.64 7.35
CA GLY A 87 4.36 9.60 7.95
C GLY A 87 5.75 9.45 7.35
N VAL A 88 6.43 10.56 7.12
CA VAL A 88 7.90 10.57 7.01
C VAL A 88 8.43 10.65 8.43
N ASP A 89 9.41 9.81 8.76
CA ASP A 89 10.04 9.82 10.08
C ASP A 89 10.98 11.04 10.19
N VAL A 90 10.35 12.22 10.23
CA VAL A 90 11.01 13.43 10.70
C VAL A 90 10.84 13.34 12.20
N GLN A 91 11.92 13.03 12.91
CA GLN A 91 11.95 13.12 14.37
C GLN A 91 11.46 14.52 14.76
N SER A 92 10.17 14.65 15.05
CA SER A 92 9.67 15.81 15.75
C SER A 92 10.32 15.65 17.12
N ASN A 93 11.37 16.43 17.37
CA ASN A 93 11.96 16.56 18.68
C ASN A 93 10.90 17.19 19.60
N VAL A 94 9.91 16.39 19.99
CA VAL A 94 9.01 16.69 21.09
C VAL A 94 9.77 16.17 22.30
N ASP A 95 10.75 16.96 22.72
CA ASP A 95 11.34 16.89 24.05
C ASP A 95 10.18 16.99 25.05
N SER A 96 9.62 15.83 25.40
CA SER A 96 8.69 15.68 26.51
C SER A 96 9.52 15.76 27.77
N GLY A 97 9.92 16.98 28.13
CA GLY A 97 10.51 17.33 29.41
C GLY A 97 9.51 17.10 30.53
N THR A 98 9.31 15.85 30.92
CA THR A 98 8.65 15.52 32.18
C THR A 98 9.71 15.54 33.27
N THR A 99 9.96 16.74 33.81
CA THR A 99 10.68 16.92 35.07
C THR A 99 9.94 16.16 36.17
N ILE A 100 10.45 15.00 36.56
CA ILE A 100 10.04 14.34 37.79
C ILE A 100 10.67 15.15 38.94
N MET A 101 9.90 16.06 39.52
CA MET A 101 10.22 16.60 40.84
C MET A 101 10.03 15.47 41.85
N LYS A 102 11.13 14.99 42.43
CA LYS A 102 11.10 14.20 43.67
C LYS A 102 11.16 15.18 44.84
N GLU A 103 10.15 15.07 45.69
CA GLU A 103 10.14 15.54 47.08
C GLU A 103 11.08 14.69 47.93
#